data_AF-A0A815VHU0-F1
#
_entry.id   AF-A0A815VHU0-F1
#
_cell.length_a   1.000
_cell.length_b   1.000
_cell.length_c   1.000
_cell.angle_alpha   90.00
_cell.angle_beta   90.00
_cell.angle_gamma   90.00
#
_symmetry.space_group_name_H-M   'P 1'
#
loop_
_entity.id
_entity.type
_entity.pdbx_description
1 polymer ?
#
loop_
_entity_poly.entity_id
_entity_poly.type
_entity_poly.pdbx_seq_one_letter_code
_entity_poly.pdbx_strand_id
1 'polypeptide(L)'
;MMRLLVDEFTSLYNYSCSVQSNMSNAMFIACTHDSYVLRDGIPYMNDVWPGIHIRYIPHGHASAFLFNQSDFHHAAAAKMLQRQESY
;
A
#
# COMPACT_ATOMS: atom_id res chain seq x y z
N MET A 1 -18.50 -9.05 13.56
CA MET A 1 -18.24 -10.19 12.67
C MET A 1 -17.24 -9.85 11.56
N MET A 2 -17.48 -8.83 10.72
CA MET A 2 -16.55 -8.53 9.60
C MET A 2 -15.14 -8.07 10.01
N ARG A 3 -14.97 -7.38 11.15
CA ARG A 3 -13.66 -6.90 11.57
C ARG A 3 -12.65 -8.02 11.84
N LEU A 4 -13.08 -9.15 12.43
CA LEU A 4 -12.21 -10.31 12.68
C LEU A 4 -11.73 -10.94 11.38
N LEU A 5 -12.61 -11.09 10.38
CA LEU A 5 -12.25 -11.64 9.08
C LEU A 5 -11.29 -10.71 8.31
N VAL A 6 -11.53 -9.40 8.36
CA VAL A 6 -10.65 -8.43 7.69
C VAL A 6 -9.27 -8.42 8.36
N ASP A 7 -9.20 -8.47 9.68
CA ASP A 7 -7.91 -8.46 10.40
C ASP A 7 -7.08 -9.73 10.11
N GLU A 8 -7.73 -10.89 10.11
CA GLU A 8 -7.07 -12.17 9.84
C GLU A 8 -6.55 -12.26 8.39
N PHE A 9 -7.35 -11.84 7.40
CA PHE A 9 -7.07 -12.10 5.98
C PHE A 9 -6.52 -10.91 5.19
N THR A 10 -6.55 -9.68 5.73
CA THR A 10 -6.03 -8.49 5.02
C THR A 10 -4.80 -7.88 5.67
N SER A 11 -4.47 -8.29 6.91
CA SER A 11 -3.24 -7.84 7.56
C SER A 11 -2.02 -8.43 6.88
N LEU A 12 -1.17 -7.57 6.29
CA LEU A 12 0.07 -8.01 5.67
C LEU A 12 1.08 -8.60 6.65
N TYR A 13 0.90 -8.39 7.96
CA TYR A 13 1.71 -9.01 9.00
C TYR A 13 1.59 -10.54 8.98
N ASN A 14 0.45 -11.08 8.54
CA ASN A 14 0.21 -12.52 8.48
C ASN A 14 0.86 -13.19 7.26
N TYR A 15 1.49 -12.42 6.37
CA TYR A 15 2.09 -12.90 5.14
C TYR A 15 3.59 -12.62 5.11
N SER A 16 4.36 -13.54 4.52
CA SER A 16 5.78 -13.31 4.28
C SER A 16 5.98 -12.10 3.36
N CYS A 17 6.98 -11.28 3.69
CA CYS A 17 7.41 -10.19 2.82
C CYS A 17 7.79 -10.75 1.44
N SER A 18 7.36 -10.07 0.38
CA SER A 18 7.73 -10.44 -0.98
C SER A 18 9.25 -10.36 -1.19
N VAL A 19 9.77 -11.17 -2.13
CA VAL A 19 11.21 -11.40 -2.38
C VAL A 19 12.05 -10.14 -2.13
N GLN A 20 12.92 -10.19 -1.12
CA GLN A 20 13.66 -9.04 -0.57
C GLN A 20 14.41 -8.20 -1.62
N SER A 21 14.78 -8.78 -2.76
CA SER A 21 15.55 -8.09 -3.82
C SER A 21 14.80 -6.96 -4.53
N ASN A 22 13.48 -6.80 -4.35
CA ASN A 22 12.70 -5.78 -5.07
C ASN A 22 11.84 -4.89 -4.15
N MET A 23 12.08 -4.90 -2.84
CA MET A 23 11.28 -4.15 -1.86
C MET A 23 11.34 -2.63 -2.06
N SER A 24 12.53 -2.09 -2.37
CA SER A 24 12.74 -0.66 -2.67
C SER A 24 11.95 -0.17 -3.89
N ASN A 25 11.56 -1.08 -4.79
CA ASN A 25 10.75 -0.76 -5.96
C ASN A 25 9.25 -0.93 -5.72
N ALA A 26 8.84 -1.46 -4.55
CA ALA A 26 7.43 -1.55 -4.19
C ALA A 26 6.88 -0.17 -3.81
N MET A 27 5.65 0.09 -4.24
CA MET A 27 4.92 1.30 -3.89
C MET A 27 3.49 0.94 -3.53
N PHE A 28 3.08 1.38 -2.35
CA PHE A 28 1.74 1.24 -1.84
C PHE A 28 1.00 2.57 -1.95
N ILE A 29 -0.26 2.49 -2.36
CA ILE A 29 -1.18 3.62 -2.31
C ILE A 29 -2.21 3.31 -1.23
N ALA A 30 -2.21 4.12 -0.17
CA ALA A 30 -3.08 3.93 0.97
C ALA A 30 -4.05 5.12 1.08
N CYS A 31 -5.32 4.83 1.31
CA CYS A 31 -6.36 5.83 1.42
C CYS A 31 -6.54 6.18 2.91
N THR A 32 -6.57 7.46 3.31
CA THR A 32 -6.61 7.85 4.74
C THR A 32 -7.98 7.66 5.39
N HIS A 33 -9.06 7.70 4.58
CA HIS A 33 -10.42 7.46 5.03
C HIS A 33 -10.93 6.05 4.67
N ASP A 34 -10.00 5.12 4.45
CA ASP A 34 -10.33 3.73 4.18
C ASP A 34 -10.74 3.01 5.48
N SER A 35 -11.99 2.55 5.53
CA SER A 35 -12.53 1.78 6.65
C SER A 35 -12.08 0.31 6.67
N TYR A 36 -11.53 -0.20 5.57
CA TYR A 36 -10.96 -1.55 5.52
C TYR A 36 -9.57 -1.62 6.16
N VAL A 37 -8.86 -0.48 6.24
CA VAL A 37 -7.53 -0.40 6.84
C VAL A 37 -7.66 0.01 8.29
N LEU A 38 -7.33 -0.90 9.20
CA LEU A 38 -7.18 -0.57 10.62
C LEU A 38 -6.01 0.42 10.79
N ARG A 39 -6.13 1.39 11.70
CA ARG A 39 -5.05 2.37 11.98
C ARG A 39 -4.58 2.33 13.42
N ASP A 40 -5.48 1.97 14.33
CA ASP A 40 -5.18 1.88 15.74
C ASP A 40 -4.75 0.47 16.10
N GLY A 41 -3.66 0.34 16.85
CA GLY A 41 -3.18 -0.93 17.40
C GLY A 41 -2.51 -1.86 16.39
N ILE A 42 -2.18 -1.38 15.18
CA ILE A 42 -1.44 -2.15 14.17
C ILE A 42 -0.05 -1.52 13.90
N PRO A 43 0.95 -2.32 13.53
CA PRO A 43 2.28 -1.81 13.15
C PRO A 43 2.21 -0.90 11.92
N TYR A 44 3.18 0.01 11.78
CA TYR A 44 3.31 0.74 10.53
C TYR A 44 3.74 -0.20 9.43
N MET A 45 3.30 0.08 8.21
CA MET A 45 3.60 -0.77 7.06
C MET A 45 5.11 -0.94 6.81
N ASN A 46 5.92 0.08 7.12
CA ASN A 46 7.38 0.00 6.99
C ASN A 46 8.03 -0.87 8.09
N ASP A 47 7.34 -1.11 9.21
CA ASP A 47 7.76 -2.09 10.23
C ASP A 47 7.43 -3.51 9.78
N VAL A 48 6.32 -3.68 9.06
CA VAL A 48 5.89 -4.96 8.50
C VAL A 48 6.79 -5.34 7.32
N TRP A 49 6.86 -4.49 6.30
CA TRP A 49 7.65 -4.69 5.08
C TRP A 49 8.62 -3.51 4.91
N PRO A 50 9.88 -3.64 5.37
CA PRO A 50 10.85 -2.55 5.35
C PRO A 50 11.30 -2.13 3.96
N GLY A 51 11.46 -0.82 3.76
CA GLY A 51 12.04 -0.24 2.54
C GLY A 51 11.02 0.03 1.42
N ILE A 52 9.74 -0.15 1.69
CA ILE A 52 8.67 0.19 0.76
C ILE A 52 8.41 1.70 0.72
N HIS A 53 7.84 2.15 -0.40
CA HIS A 53 7.31 3.50 -0.51
C HIS A 53 5.79 3.51 -0.33
N ILE A 54 5.27 4.49 0.37
CA ILE A 54 3.83 4.63 0.62
C ILE A 54 3.40 6.04 0.23
N ARG A 55 2.32 6.13 -0.54
CA ARG A 55 1.63 7.38 -0.86
C ARG A 55 0.24 7.36 -0.24
N TYR A 56 -0.09 8.42 0.49
CA TYR A 56 -1.41 8.58 1.10
C TYR A 56 -2.32 9.44 0.24
N ILE A 57 -3.57 9.02 0.08
CA ILE A 57 -4.64 9.77 -0.62
C ILE A 57 -5.74 10.10 0.39
N PRO A 58 -6.21 11.37 0.50
CA PRO A 58 -7.20 11.79 1.49
C PRO A 58 -8.65 11.40 1.15
N HIS A 59 -8.88 10.17 0.68
CA HIS A 59 -10.18 9.64 0.27
C HIS A 59 -10.45 8.28 0.93
N GLY A 60 -11.68 7.77 0.79
CA GLY A 60 -12.02 6.38 1.11
C GLY A 60 -11.69 5.43 -0.05
N HIS A 61 -11.70 4.13 0.19
CA HIS A 61 -11.26 3.09 -0.75
C HIS A 61 -11.84 3.26 -2.17
N ALA A 62 -13.18 3.21 -2.30
CA ALA A 62 -13.86 3.31 -3.58
C ALA A 62 -13.74 4.71 -4.19
N SER A 63 -13.85 5.77 -3.38
CA SER A 63 -13.74 7.15 -3.86
C SER A 63 -12.35 7.47 -4.41
N ALA A 64 -11.29 6.97 -3.76
CA ALA A 64 -9.93 7.17 -4.24
C ALA A 64 -9.73 6.51 -5.59
N PHE A 65 -10.21 5.29 -5.76
CA PHE A 65 -10.17 4.62 -7.06
C PHE A 65 -10.92 5.42 -8.13
N LEU A 66 -12.15 5.87 -7.84
CA LEU A 66 -12.96 6.58 -8.85
C LEU A 66 -12.43 7.97 -9.21
N PHE A 67 -11.88 8.72 -8.24
CA PHE A 67 -11.55 10.14 -8.43
C PHE A 67 -10.05 10.44 -8.53
N ASN A 68 -9.16 9.53 -8.13
CA ASN A 68 -7.71 9.73 -8.13
C ASN A 68 -6.97 8.89 -9.18
N GLN A 69 -7.62 8.54 -10.30
CA GLN A 69 -7.01 7.74 -11.38
C GLN A 69 -5.67 8.34 -11.85
N SER A 70 -5.56 9.67 -11.94
CA SER A 70 -4.31 10.34 -12.29
C SER A 70 -3.18 10.05 -11.28
N ASP A 71 -3.48 10.01 -9.99
CA ASP A 71 -2.49 9.66 -8.95
C ASP A 71 -2.03 8.22 -9.11
N PHE A 72 -2.94 7.29 -9.37
CA PHE A 72 -2.59 5.88 -9.64
C PHE A 72 -1.69 5.74 -10.87
N HIS A 73 -2.03 6.42 -11.97
CA HIS A 73 -1.24 6.39 -13.19
C HIS A 73 0.15 7.01 -13.02
N HIS A 74 0.26 8.18 -12.38
CA HIS A 74 1.54 8.81 -12.12
C HIS A 74 2.43 7.96 -11.22
N ALA A 75 1.84 7.38 -10.17
CA ALA A 75 2.53 6.51 -9.26
C ALA A 75 3.09 5.28 -10.01
N ALA A 76 2.28 4.61 -10.83
CA ALA A 76 2.71 3.48 -11.63
C ALA A 76 3.83 3.85 -12.62
N ALA A 77 3.67 4.96 -13.37
CA ALA A 77 4.66 5.44 -14.31
C ALA A 77 6.00 5.80 -13.64
N ALA A 78 5.95 6.48 -12.49
CA ALA A 78 7.15 6.85 -11.73
C ALA A 78 7.95 5.61 -11.28
N LYS A 79 7.27 4.56 -10.80
CA LYS A 79 7.95 3.31 -10.44
C LYS A 79 8.47 2.53 -11.64
N MET A 80 7.78 2.57 -12.77
CA MET A 80 8.29 1.99 -14.02
C MET A 80 9.58 2.68 -14.49
N LEU A 81 9.64 4.01 -14.42
CA LEU A 81 10.83 4.79 -14.77
C LEU A 81 12.01 4.50 -13.82
N GLN A 82 11.79 4.51 -12.50
CA GLN A 82 12.84 4.17 -11.52
C GLN A 82 13.44 2.77 -11.77
N ARG A 83 12.60 1.82 -12.21
CA ARG A 83 13.06 0.47 -12.57
C ARG A 83 13.91 0.44 -13.83
N GLN A 84 13.68 1.32 -14.80
CA GLN A 84 14.49 1.42 -16.02
C GLN A 84 15.88 2.03 -15.74
N GLU A 85 15.97 2.97 -14.80
CA GLU A 85 17.24 3.63 -14.42
C GLU A 85 18.13 2.75 -13.53
N SER A 86 17.56 1.72 -12.90
CA SER A 86 18.26 0.81 -11.99
C SER A 86 18.88 -0.41 -12.67
N TYR A 87 18.90 -0.43 -14.01
CA TYR A 87 19.43 -1.52 -14.86
C TYR A 87 20.60 -1.01 -15.70
#